data_AF-A0A3D4QK22-F1
#
_entry.id   AF-A0A3D4QK22-F1
#
_cell.length_a   1.000
_cell.length_b   1.000
_cell.length_c   1.000
_cell.angle_alpha   90.00
_cell.angle_beta   90.00
_cell.angle_gamma   90.00
#
_symmetry.space_group_name_H-M   'P 1'
#
loop_
_entity.id
_entity.type
_entity.pdbx_description
1 polymer ?
#
loop_
_entity_poly.entity_id
_entity_poly.type
_entity_poly.pdbx_seq_one_letter_code
_entity_poly.pdbx_strand_id
1 'polypeptide(L)'
;MSRLSLMIDMERCIGCKSCEAACKAEHGLGPGENRNRVVWLGDTTQPALDFLTLSCQHCERPACLRACPVAPKAIFKDPDTGVVRINEDRCTGCGECVIACPYGAMGYDAIDHHAVKCDLCHDRRAVGRKPACATVCPGEAITFGDRDDHLETIRAEGRRAVDHDAFLLNPSNIFLERIKASAPTAEGFTMAGRHRPAVIDDPKRRQALSPDDVVFPYRSTREQRAPDKIISGGCTICFNCCPTQYHLKDGKVIRVTGNEDDPQWKGKVCPKSQFLLQLHNSPDRLTQPLKRVGERGEGKFEPISWDQALDEIAAKLEAVRAEHGPEALALFAGTRTGTLTRKGYIRLFTQMWGTPNFTDTEPFCSEAKAVAYDQTIGMLGSGN
;
A
#
# COMPACT_ATOMS: atom_id res chain seq x y z
N MET A 1 -15.47 25.02 21.23
CA MET A 1 -15.60 23.54 21.16
C MET A 1 -14.54 23.06 20.22
N SER A 2 -13.82 21.98 20.57
CA SER A 2 -12.74 21.47 19.71
C SER A 2 -13.34 20.94 18.40
N ARG A 3 -12.67 21.21 17.29
CA ARG A 3 -13.12 20.80 15.96
C ARG A 3 -11.99 20.04 15.29
N LEU A 4 -12.02 18.73 15.44
CA LEU A 4 -10.96 17.88 14.90
C LEU A 4 -10.96 17.89 13.38
N SER A 5 -9.77 17.94 12.81
CA SER A 5 -9.58 18.02 11.37
C SER A 5 -8.25 17.42 10.90
N LEU A 6 -8.20 17.14 9.60
CA LEU A 6 -6.97 16.88 8.89
C LEU A 6 -6.56 18.15 8.11
N MET A 7 -5.33 18.60 8.31
CA MET A 7 -4.66 19.53 7.41
C MET A 7 -3.85 18.74 6.39
N ILE A 8 -4.08 19.03 5.11
CA ILE A 8 -3.55 18.27 3.98
C ILE A 8 -2.70 19.19 3.12
N ASP A 9 -1.39 18.94 3.07
CA ASP A 9 -0.47 19.66 2.20
C ASP A 9 -0.38 18.97 0.83
N MET A 10 -1.03 19.56 -0.18
CA MET A 10 -1.03 19.02 -1.54
C MET A 10 0.35 19.08 -2.20
N GLU A 11 1.21 20.01 -1.79
CA GLU A 11 2.60 20.11 -2.29
C GLU A 11 3.41 18.86 -1.90
N ARG A 12 3.18 18.35 -0.68
CA ARG A 12 3.90 17.18 -0.13
C ARG A 12 3.26 15.84 -0.50
N CYS A 13 2.03 15.86 -1.02
CA CYS A 13 1.33 14.64 -1.40
C CYS A 13 1.91 14.04 -2.68
N ILE A 14 2.57 12.88 -2.57
CA ILE A 14 3.18 12.14 -3.69
C ILE A 14 2.27 11.06 -4.30
N GLY A 15 0.97 11.07 -3.98
CA GLY A 15 0.02 10.12 -4.58
C GLY A 15 0.19 8.65 -4.18
N CYS A 16 1.08 8.34 -3.23
CA CYS A 16 1.56 6.98 -2.99
C CYS A 16 0.54 5.98 -2.42
N LYS A 17 -0.63 6.43 -1.95
CA LYS A 17 -1.70 5.61 -1.34
C LYS A 17 -1.37 4.95 0.00
N SER A 18 -0.27 5.30 0.68
CA SER A 18 0.06 4.76 2.01
C SER A 18 -1.05 4.98 3.03
N CYS A 19 -1.69 6.16 2.98
CA CYS A 19 -2.78 6.53 3.84
C CYS A 19 -4.06 5.72 3.60
N GLU A 20 -4.28 5.23 2.37
CA GLU A 20 -5.39 4.32 2.05
C GLU A 20 -5.13 2.94 2.61
N ALA A 21 -3.94 2.39 2.35
CA ALA A 21 -3.53 1.08 2.80
C ALA A 21 -3.62 0.96 4.33
N ALA A 22 -3.13 1.97 5.05
CA ALA A 22 -3.18 1.99 6.50
C ALA A 22 -4.61 2.10 7.02
N CYS A 23 -5.45 2.89 6.35
CA CYS A 23 -6.86 3.02 6.70
C CYS A 23 -7.60 1.69 6.50
N LYS A 24 -7.37 1.01 5.37
CA LYS A 24 -7.94 -0.32 5.09
C LYS A 24 -7.48 -1.35 6.11
N ALA A 25 -6.17 -1.44 6.39
CA ALA A 25 -5.63 -2.41 7.35
C ALA A 25 -6.12 -2.15 8.79
N GLU A 26 -6.20 -0.89 9.20
CA GLU A 26 -6.66 -0.50 10.53
C GLU A 26 -8.15 -0.80 10.74
N HIS A 27 -8.98 -0.52 9.74
CA HIS A 27 -10.44 -0.65 9.87
C HIS A 27 -10.98 -1.96 9.30
N GLY A 28 -10.16 -2.76 8.61
CA GLY A 28 -10.57 -4.03 8.03
C GLY A 28 -11.42 -3.85 6.77
N LEU A 29 -11.17 -2.79 6.00
CA LEU A 29 -12.02 -2.45 4.85
C LEU A 29 -11.70 -3.32 3.64
N GLY A 30 -12.71 -3.91 3.02
CA GLY A 30 -12.59 -4.77 1.86
C GLY A 30 -12.19 -4.05 0.56
N PRO A 31 -12.05 -4.80 -0.56
CA PRO A 31 -11.95 -4.22 -1.89
C PRO A 31 -13.14 -3.30 -2.18
N GLY A 32 -12.89 -2.12 -2.78
CA GLY A 32 -13.95 -1.13 -3.08
C GLY A 32 -14.38 -0.23 -1.92
N GLU A 33 -14.24 -0.65 -0.66
CA GLU A 33 -14.58 0.16 0.51
C GLU A 33 -13.48 1.15 0.87
N ASN A 34 -13.80 2.44 1.01
CA ASN A 34 -12.81 3.46 1.36
C ASN A 34 -13.36 4.45 2.37
N ARG A 35 -12.70 4.56 3.54
CA ARG A 35 -12.86 5.71 4.45
C ARG A 35 -11.96 6.88 4.03
N ASN A 36 -10.85 6.59 3.35
CA ASN A 36 -9.93 7.55 2.74
C ASN A 36 -9.46 6.99 1.39
N ARG A 37 -9.35 7.83 0.36
CA ARG A 37 -8.82 7.46 -0.97
C ARG A 37 -7.97 8.58 -1.55
N VAL A 38 -6.93 8.25 -2.31
CA VAL A 38 -6.11 9.19 -3.07
C VAL A 38 -6.63 9.20 -4.50
N VAL A 39 -7.21 10.32 -4.88
CA VAL A 39 -7.65 10.61 -6.25
C VAL A 39 -6.45 11.14 -7.02
N TRP A 40 -6.17 10.52 -8.16
CA TRP A 40 -5.16 10.98 -9.09
C TRP A 40 -5.87 11.88 -10.09
N LEU A 41 -5.58 13.18 -9.99
CA LEU A 41 -6.10 14.24 -10.82
C LEU A 41 -5.12 14.44 -11.99
N GLY A 42 -5.64 14.43 -13.21
CA GLY A 42 -4.84 14.50 -14.43
C GLY A 42 -5.52 13.75 -15.56
N ASP A 43 -5.42 14.29 -16.78
CA ASP A 43 -5.88 13.61 -17.98
C ASP A 43 -4.74 12.76 -18.54
N THR A 44 -5.07 11.59 -19.10
CA THR A 44 -4.17 10.76 -19.90
C THR A 44 -3.52 11.49 -21.07
N THR A 45 -4.05 12.65 -21.48
CA THR A 45 -3.53 13.46 -22.58
C THR A 45 -2.41 14.42 -22.17
N GLN A 46 -2.22 14.69 -20.87
CA GLN A 46 -1.19 15.61 -20.38
C GLN A 46 -0.35 14.98 -19.27
N PRO A 47 0.97 15.25 -19.20
CA PRO A 47 1.81 14.79 -18.12
C PRO A 47 1.59 15.66 -16.87
N ALA A 48 0.41 15.54 -16.27
CA ALA A 48 0.06 16.17 -15.01
C ALA A 48 -0.27 15.06 -14.00
N LEU A 49 0.56 14.96 -12.95
CA LEU A 49 0.30 14.14 -11.79
C LEU A 49 -0.11 15.08 -10.66
N ASP A 50 -1.41 15.22 -10.46
CA ASP A 50 -1.98 15.92 -9.31
C ASP A 50 -2.70 14.91 -8.42
N PHE A 51 -2.68 15.13 -7.10
CA PHE A 51 -3.11 14.12 -6.13
C PHE A 51 -3.92 14.76 -5.01
N LEU A 52 -5.09 14.20 -4.75
CA LEU A 52 -5.98 14.63 -3.68
C LEU A 52 -6.28 13.45 -2.76
N THR A 53 -5.84 13.51 -1.50
CA THR A 53 -6.32 12.58 -0.47
C THR A 53 -7.70 13.03 -0.02
N LEU A 54 -8.70 12.26 -0.38
CA LEU A 54 -10.11 12.52 -0.11
C LEU A 54 -10.59 11.62 1.03
N SER A 55 -10.88 12.27 2.15
CA SER A 55 -11.55 11.68 3.32
C SER A 55 -12.78 12.50 3.68
N CYS A 56 -13.60 12.01 4.61
CA CYS A 56 -14.75 12.76 5.12
C CYS A 56 -14.34 14.16 5.61
N GLN A 57 -15.08 15.19 5.19
CA GLN A 57 -14.81 16.58 5.58
C GLN A 57 -15.37 16.97 6.95
N HIS A 58 -16.11 16.09 7.64
CA HIS A 58 -16.72 16.32 8.95
C HIS A 58 -17.41 17.69 9.07
N CYS A 59 -18.21 18.05 8.06
CA CYS A 59 -18.78 19.39 7.90
C CYS A 59 -19.55 19.86 9.15
N GLU A 60 -19.59 21.17 9.36
CA GLU A 60 -20.37 21.78 10.42
C GLU A 60 -21.86 21.48 10.27
N ARG A 61 -22.34 21.51 9.02
CA ARG A 61 -23.72 21.26 8.60
C ARG A 61 -23.81 20.00 7.73
N PRO A 62 -23.71 18.78 8.26
CA PRO A 62 -23.50 17.57 7.44
C PRO A 62 -24.72 17.24 6.57
N ALA A 63 -24.52 17.23 5.25
CA ALA A 63 -25.56 16.80 4.31
C ALA A 63 -25.98 15.34 4.54
N CYS A 64 -25.01 14.45 4.78
CA CYS A 64 -25.25 13.04 5.09
C CYS A 64 -26.16 12.82 6.31
N LEU A 65 -26.03 13.63 7.37
CA LEU A 65 -26.89 13.55 8.55
C LEU A 65 -28.34 13.92 8.19
N ARG A 66 -28.54 15.00 7.43
CA ARG A 66 -29.88 15.39 6.98
C ARG A 66 -30.52 14.32 6.11
N ALA A 67 -29.76 13.74 5.19
CA ALA A 67 -30.22 12.72 4.26
C ALA A 67 -30.57 11.37 4.91
N CYS A 68 -30.02 11.04 6.09
CA CYS A 68 -30.31 9.77 6.76
C CYS A 68 -31.81 9.66 7.12
N PRO A 69 -32.56 8.70 6.53
CA PRO A 69 -34.00 8.60 6.71
C PRO A 69 -34.41 7.86 7.99
N VAL A 70 -33.46 7.22 8.68
CA VAL A 70 -33.71 6.43 9.90
C VAL A 70 -34.07 7.35 11.07
N ALA A 71 -35.01 6.90 11.92
CA ALA A 71 -35.38 7.56 13.16
C ALA A 71 -35.29 6.56 14.34
N PRO A 72 -34.42 6.80 15.36
CA PRO A 72 -33.43 7.88 15.44
C PRO A 72 -32.33 7.73 14.38
N LYS A 73 -31.75 8.86 13.94
CA LYS A 73 -30.74 8.88 12.87
C LYS A 73 -29.55 7.97 13.18
N ALA A 74 -29.09 7.25 12.17
CA ALA A 74 -27.86 6.46 12.25
C ALA A 74 -26.61 7.35 12.20
N ILE A 75 -26.70 8.53 11.57
CA ILE A 75 -25.58 9.48 11.47
C ILE A 75 -25.76 10.57 12.52
N PHE A 76 -24.71 10.85 13.28
CA PHE A 76 -24.69 11.88 14.31
C PHE A 76 -23.39 12.67 14.27
N LYS A 77 -23.39 13.86 14.88
CA LYS A 77 -22.19 14.68 15.06
C LYS A 77 -21.85 14.69 16.54
N ASP A 78 -20.61 14.33 16.83
CA ASP A 78 -20.06 14.37 18.17
C ASP A 78 -19.88 15.84 18.63
N PRO A 79 -20.50 16.25 19.75
CA PRO A 79 -20.49 17.65 20.18
C PRO A 79 -19.13 18.12 20.70
N ASP A 80 -18.32 17.21 21.25
CA ASP A 80 -17.04 17.56 21.88
C ASP A 80 -15.93 17.71 20.84
N THR A 81 -15.98 16.87 19.81
CA THR A 81 -14.92 16.75 18.79
C THR A 81 -15.31 17.29 17.41
N GLY A 82 -16.60 17.52 17.16
CA GLY A 82 -17.14 17.91 15.86
C GLY A 82 -17.17 16.79 14.81
N VAL A 83 -16.77 15.56 15.18
CA VAL A 83 -16.65 14.43 14.24
C VAL A 83 -18.03 13.86 13.92
N VAL A 84 -18.40 13.87 12.64
CA VAL A 84 -19.57 13.17 12.13
C VAL A 84 -19.29 11.66 12.06
N ARG A 85 -20.10 10.84 12.73
CA ARG A 85 -19.98 9.38 12.84
C ARG A 85 -21.25 8.66 12.42
N ILE A 86 -21.12 7.37 12.16
CA ILE A 86 -22.22 6.46 11.84
C ILE A 86 -22.35 5.46 12.98
N ASN A 87 -23.55 5.27 13.48
CA ASN A 87 -23.93 4.13 14.29
C ASN A 87 -24.38 3.02 13.32
N GLU A 88 -23.54 1.99 13.20
CA GLU A 88 -23.74 0.89 12.25
C GLU A 88 -24.98 0.05 12.61
N ASP A 89 -25.28 -0.14 13.90
CA ASP A 89 -26.48 -0.88 14.38
C ASP A 89 -27.81 -0.27 13.93
N ARG A 90 -27.80 1.02 13.57
CA ARG A 90 -28.98 1.75 13.07
C ARG A 90 -28.97 1.94 11.56
N CYS A 91 -27.89 1.60 10.88
CA CYS A 91 -27.78 1.81 9.45
C CYS A 91 -28.63 0.76 8.71
N THR A 92 -29.55 1.23 7.86
CA THR A 92 -30.38 0.34 7.03
C THR A 92 -29.79 0.05 5.65
N GLY A 93 -28.60 0.59 5.34
CA GLY A 93 -27.96 0.37 4.05
C GLY A 93 -28.57 1.10 2.86
N CYS A 94 -29.51 2.02 3.06
CA CYS A 94 -30.22 2.71 1.98
C CYS A 94 -29.36 3.55 1.01
N GLY A 95 -28.13 3.90 1.38
CA GLY A 95 -27.20 4.62 0.48
C GLY A 95 -27.48 6.12 0.27
N GLU A 96 -28.57 6.68 0.78
CA GLU A 96 -28.93 8.10 0.62
C GLU A 96 -27.82 9.06 1.07
N CYS A 97 -27.16 8.74 2.18
CA CYS A 97 -26.06 9.53 2.70
C CYS A 97 -24.82 9.53 1.79
N VAL A 98 -24.64 8.48 0.97
CA VAL A 98 -23.52 8.35 0.03
C VAL A 98 -23.72 9.30 -1.14
N ILE A 99 -24.92 9.30 -1.73
CA ILE A 99 -25.32 10.18 -2.82
C ILE A 99 -25.36 11.64 -2.35
N ALA A 100 -25.85 11.89 -1.14
CA ALA A 100 -25.99 13.24 -0.60
C ALA A 100 -24.66 13.92 -0.24
N CYS A 101 -23.52 13.22 -0.26
CA CYS A 101 -22.23 13.82 0.04
C CYS A 101 -21.67 14.57 -1.18
N PRO A 102 -21.65 15.91 -1.19
CA PRO A 102 -21.24 16.66 -2.39
C PRO A 102 -19.73 16.54 -2.66
N TYR A 103 -18.95 16.11 -1.68
CA TYR A 103 -17.52 15.84 -1.83
C TYR A 103 -17.20 14.43 -2.32
N GLY A 104 -18.21 13.54 -2.45
CA GLY A 104 -17.99 12.13 -2.79
C GLY A 104 -17.08 11.40 -1.80
N ALA A 105 -17.08 11.82 -0.53
CA ALA A 105 -16.18 11.30 0.51
C ALA A 105 -16.78 10.12 1.30
N MET A 106 -18.04 9.78 1.04
CA MET A 106 -18.72 8.62 1.62
C MET A 106 -18.42 7.39 0.77
N GLY A 107 -18.10 6.28 1.42
CA GLY A 107 -18.05 4.96 0.81
C GLY A 107 -19.31 4.15 1.11
N TYR A 108 -19.40 2.98 0.51
CA TYR A 108 -20.47 2.02 0.74
C TYR A 108 -19.88 0.61 0.75
N ASP A 109 -20.29 -0.20 1.71
CA ASP A 109 -20.06 -1.63 1.68
C ASP A 109 -21.28 -2.30 1.06
N ALA A 110 -21.07 -2.93 -0.10
CA ALA A 110 -22.11 -3.60 -0.85
C ALA A 110 -22.46 -5.00 -0.32
N ILE A 111 -21.63 -5.59 0.55
CA ILE A 111 -21.86 -6.93 1.10
C ILE A 111 -22.64 -6.84 2.41
N ASP A 112 -22.17 -6.04 3.37
CA ASP A 112 -22.84 -5.87 4.67
C ASP A 112 -23.89 -4.74 4.64
N HIS A 113 -24.14 -4.15 3.47
CA HIS A 113 -25.11 -3.09 3.22
C HIS A 113 -25.03 -1.94 4.24
N HIS A 114 -23.85 -1.34 4.39
CA HIS A 114 -23.66 -0.20 5.30
C HIS A 114 -22.86 0.94 4.66
N ALA A 115 -23.11 2.15 5.12
CA ALA A 115 -22.34 3.31 4.69
C ALA A 115 -20.97 3.32 5.39
N VAL A 116 -19.90 3.50 4.60
CA VAL A 116 -18.51 3.51 5.09
C VAL A 116 -18.02 4.96 5.14
N LYS A 117 -17.50 5.39 6.29
CA LYS A 117 -17.11 6.79 6.50
C LYS A 117 -15.90 6.90 7.40
N CYS A 118 -14.98 7.81 7.07
CA CYS A 118 -13.93 8.22 8.01
C CYS A 118 -14.56 8.88 9.25
N ASP A 119 -14.10 8.45 10.42
CA ASP A 119 -14.48 8.89 11.77
C ASP A 119 -13.27 9.50 12.51
N LEU A 120 -12.23 9.87 11.75
CA LEU A 120 -10.90 10.21 12.23
C LEU A 120 -10.32 9.16 13.19
N CYS A 121 -10.54 7.87 12.88
CA CYS A 121 -10.11 6.74 13.70
C CYS A 121 -10.49 6.88 15.17
N HIS A 122 -11.80 6.98 15.47
CA HIS A 122 -12.29 7.20 16.84
C HIS A 122 -11.64 6.25 17.86
N ASP A 123 -11.60 4.96 17.54
CA ASP A 123 -11.03 3.93 18.43
C ASP A 123 -9.53 4.13 18.70
N ARG A 124 -8.77 4.60 17.71
CA ARG A 124 -7.34 4.91 17.90
C ARG A 124 -7.17 6.12 18.82
N ARG A 125 -8.00 7.15 18.61
CA ARG A 125 -7.98 8.37 19.44
C ARG A 125 -8.36 8.07 20.89
N ALA A 126 -9.28 7.14 21.13
CA ALA A 126 -9.68 6.71 22.47
C ALA A 126 -8.51 6.14 23.30
N VAL A 127 -7.46 5.62 22.65
CA VAL A 127 -6.24 5.12 23.31
C VAL A 127 -5.02 6.05 23.09
N GLY A 128 -5.26 7.32 22.81
CA GLY A 128 -4.20 8.34 22.66
C GLY A 128 -3.40 8.27 21.36
N ARG A 129 -3.83 7.47 20.38
CA ARG A 129 -3.15 7.34 19.07
C ARG A 129 -3.77 8.26 18.03
N LYS A 130 -2.92 8.77 17.12
CA LYS A 130 -3.36 9.55 15.95
C LYS A 130 -4.02 8.66 14.88
N PRO A 131 -4.83 9.24 13.96
CA PRO A 131 -5.39 8.50 12.83
C PRO A 131 -4.32 7.81 11.98
N ALA A 132 -4.62 6.60 11.50
CA ALA A 132 -3.66 5.76 10.78
C ALA A 132 -3.11 6.42 9.49
N CYS A 133 -3.94 7.22 8.81
CA CYS A 133 -3.53 7.95 7.61
C CYS A 133 -2.46 9.02 7.89
N ALA A 134 -2.55 9.70 9.05
CA ALA A 134 -1.62 10.76 9.44
C ALA A 134 -0.29 10.18 9.97
N THR A 135 -0.31 9.02 10.62
CA THR A 135 0.92 8.40 11.15
C THR A 135 1.79 7.78 10.06
N VAL A 136 1.19 7.29 8.97
CA VAL A 136 1.92 6.53 7.93
C VAL A 136 2.43 7.39 6.78
N CYS A 137 1.99 8.65 6.66
CA CYS A 137 2.25 9.47 5.48
C CYS A 137 3.77 9.74 5.31
N PRO A 138 4.43 9.17 4.28
CA PRO A 138 5.88 9.32 4.13
C PRO A 138 6.28 10.74 3.74
N GLY A 139 5.42 11.47 3.02
CA GLY A 139 5.63 12.87 2.67
C GLY A 139 5.22 13.85 3.77
N GLU A 140 4.68 13.37 4.90
CA GLU A 140 4.15 14.23 5.97
C GLU A 140 3.10 15.24 5.45
N ALA A 141 2.33 14.82 4.45
CA ALA A 141 1.30 15.63 3.82
C ALA A 141 -0.01 15.67 4.62
N ILE A 142 -0.17 14.84 5.66
CA ILE A 142 -1.41 14.75 6.44
C ILE A 142 -1.07 15.00 7.91
N THR A 143 -1.60 16.09 8.46
CA THR A 143 -1.47 16.44 9.88
C THR A 143 -2.84 16.38 10.54
N PHE A 144 -2.93 15.72 11.69
CA PHE A 144 -4.15 15.61 12.49
C PHE A 144 -4.06 16.52 13.72
N GLY A 145 -5.15 17.23 14.04
CA GLY A 145 -5.21 18.15 15.18
C GLY A 145 -6.55 18.88 15.26
N ASP A 146 -6.59 19.90 16.11
CA ASP A 146 -7.70 20.87 16.10
C ASP A 146 -7.61 21.77 14.86
N ARG A 147 -8.75 22.16 14.32
CA ARG A 147 -8.84 22.98 13.13
C ARG A 147 -8.31 24.39 13.36
N ASP A 148 -8.54 24.97 14.52
CA ASP A 148 -8.10 26.34 14.80
C ASP A 148 -6.57 26.40 14.97
N ASP A 149 -5.97 25.41 15.62
CA ASP A 149 -4.52 25.23 15.70
C ASP A 149 -3.87 25.13 14.30
N HIS A 150 -4.51 24.39 13.37
CA HIS A 150 -4.03 24.32 11.98
C HIS A 150 -4.12 25.67 11.28
N LEU A 151 -5.20 26.42 11.49
CA LEU A 151 -5.33 27.77 10.90
C LEU A 151 -4.28 28.73 11.45
N GLU A 152 -3.95 28.65 12.73
CA GLU A 152 -2.85 29.42 13.32
C GLU A 152 -1.51 29.03 12.70
N THR A 153 -1.24 27.73 12.56
CA THR A 153 -0.03 27.21 11.89
C THR A 153 0.08 27.74 10.45
N ILE A 154 -1.01 27.68 9.67
CA ILE A 154 -1.05 28.17 8.29
C ILE A 154 -0.69 29.66 8.21
N ARG A 155 -1.27 30.49 9.11
CA ARG A 155 -0.97 31.92 9.18
C ARG A 155 0.49 32.16 9.56
N ALA A 156 1.01 31.44 10.54
CA ALA A 156 2.39 31.56 11.02
C ALA A 156 3.41 31.19 9.92
N GLU A 157 3.10 30.17 9.10
CA GLU A 157 3.94 29.74 7.99
C GLU A 157 3.74 30.55 6.69
N GLY A 158 2.80 31.51 6.67
CA GLY A 158 2.48 32.27 5.46
C GLY A 158 1.88 31.43 4.33
N ARG A 159 1.32 30.26 4.65
CA ARG A 159 0.64 29.37 3.69
C ARG A 159 -0.80 29.83 3.47
N ARG A 160 -1.43 29.32 2.42
CA ARG A 160 -2.84 29.59 2.08
C ARG A 160 -3.63 28.29 2.05
N ALA A 161 -4.87 28.36 2.54
CA ALA A 161 -5.82 27.26 2.46
C ALA A 161 -6.69 27.41 1.20
N VAL A 162 -6.97 26.28 0.54
CA VAL A 162 -7.95 26.21 -0.55
C VAL A 162 -9.35 26.40 0.01
N ASP A 163 -10.08 27.36 -0.56
CA ASP A 163 -11.53 27.44 -0.35
C ASP A 163 -12.21 26.30 -1.11
N HIS A 164 -12.74 25.35 -0.35
CA HIS A 164 -13.47 24.19 -0.85
C HIS A 164 -14.86 24.09 -0.23
N ASP A 165 -15.41 25.18 0.31
CA ASP A 165 -16.77 25.24 0.85
C ASP A 165 -17.81 25.74 -0.18
N ALA A 166 -17.70 25.29 -1.42
CA ALA A 166 -18.64 25.64 -2.48
C ALA A 166 -20.11 25.28 -2.16
N PHE A 167 -20.32 24.38 -1.19
CA PHE A 167 -21.64 23.88 -0.79
C PHE A 167 -22.19 24.52 0.48
N LEU A 168 -21.47 25.50 1.06
CA LEU A 168 -21.85 26.15 2.31
C LEU A 168 -22.17 25.13 3.40
N LEU A 169 -21.28 24.16 3.61
CA LEU A 169 -21.39 23.15 4.67
C LEU A 169 -20.37 23.40 5.79
N ASN A 170 -19.41 24.31 5.58
CA ASN A 170 -18.28 24.62 6.42
C ASN A 170 -17.50 23.33 6.76
N PRO A 171 -16.63 22.82 5.89
CA PRO A 171 -15.83 21.60 6.11
C PRO A 171 -14.75 21.80 7.19
N SER A 172 -14.41 20.71 7.90
CA SER A 172 -13.44 20.72 8.99
C SER A 172 -12.02 20.59 8.49
N ASN A 173 -11.78 19.67 7.55
CA ASN A 173 -10.45 19.50 6.97
C ASN A 173 -10.02 20.74 6.22
N ILE A 174 -8.70 20.93 6.12
CA ILE A 174 -8.08 22.05 5.42
C ILE A 174 -7.14 21.49 4.38
N PHE A 175 -7.23 22.00 3.15
CA PHE A 175 -6.29 21.69 2.08
C PHE A 175 -5.39 22.92 1.86
N LEU A 176 -4.08 22.73 1.82
CA LEU A 176 -3.14 23.82 1.53
C LEU A 176 -3.00 24.01 0.03
N GLU A 177 -2.98 25.25 -0.42
CA GLU A 177 -2.57 25.60 -1.77
C GLU A 177 -1.14 25.10 -2.02
N ARG A 178 -0.90 24.66 -3.26
CA ARG A 178 0.44 24.30 -3.75
C ARG A 178 1.34 25.53 -3.72
N ILE A 179 2.62 25.35 -3.41
CA ILE A 179 3.57 26.46 -3.32
C ILE A 179 3.89 27.00 -4.72
N LYS A 180 3.96 26.10 -5.70
CA LYS A 180 4.08 26.45 -7.13
C LYS A 180 2.77 26.11 -7.83
N ALA A 181 2.27 27.04 -8.64
CA ALA A 181 1.27 26.70 -9.64
C ALA A 181 1.85 25.58 -10.53
N SER A 182 1.02 24.61 -10.91
CA SER A 182 1.41 23.54 -11.84
C SER A 182 2.17 24.16 -13.02
N ALA A 183 3.40 23.71 -13.25
CA ALA A 183 4.19 24.23 -14.37
C ALA A 183 3.37 24.06 -15.65
N PRO A 184 3.36 25.05 -16.57
CA PRO A 184 2.74 24.87 -17.87
C PRO A 184 3.32 23.62 -18.52
N THR A 185 2.49 22.89 -19.26
CA THR A 185 2.90 21.72 -20.03
C THR A 185 4.20 22.04 -20.78
N ALA A 186 5.23 21.21 -20.60
CA ALA A 186 6.51 21.42 -21.28
C ALA A 186 6.25 21.57 -22.79
N GLU A 187 6.67 22.72 -23.35
CA GLU A 187 6.51 22.99 -24.78
C GLU A 187 7.14 21.86 -25.61
N GLY A 188 6.42 21.38 -26.62
CA GLY A 188 6.88 20.31 -27.51
C GLY A 188 6.62 18.88 -27.02
N PHE A 189 6.02 18.66 -25.85
CA PHE A 189 5.56 17.32 -25.46
C PHE A 189 4.27 16.94 -26.21
N THR A 190 4.30 15.81 -26.94
CA THR A 190 3.11 15.24 -27.58
C THR A 190 2.95 13.76 -27.25
N MET A 191 1.70 13.36 -27.01
CA MET A 191 1.29 11.96 -26.87
C MET A 191 0.90 11.33 -28.22
N ALA A 192 0.87 12.10 -29.31
CA ALA A 192 0.55 11.59 -30.65
C ALA A 192 1.50 10.45 -31.05
N GLY A 193 0.93 9.33 -31.49
CA GLY A 193 1.68 8.13 -31.91
C GLY A 193 2.23 7.27 -30.76
N ARG A 194 2.04 7.66 -29.49
CA ARG A 194 2.41 6.83 -28.35
C ARG A 194 1.24 5.90 -27.99
N HIS A 195 1.46 4.61 -28.15
CA HIS A 195 0.49 3.60 -27.73
C HIS A 195 0.80 3.13 -26.31
N ARG A 196 -0.24 3.02 -25.48
CA ARG A 196 -0.12 2.30 -24.20
C ARG A 196 0.25 0.84 -24.52
N PRO A 197 1.17 0.21 -23.79
CA PRO A 197 1.47 -1.20 -24.01
C PRO A 197 0.21 -2.03 -23.89
N ALA A 198 -0.05 -2.95 -24.84
CA ALA A 198 -1.29 -3.73 -24.89
C ALA A 198 -1.59 -4.49 -23.57
N VAL A 199 -0.54 -4.89 -22.82
CA VAL A 199 -0.68 -5.53 -21.49
C VAL A 199 -1.37 -4.64 -20.46
N ILE A 200 -1.23 -3.31 -20.59
CA ILE A 200 -1.89 -2.33 -19.72
C ILE A 200 -3.38 -2.24 -20.07
N ASP A 201 -3.74 -2.50 -21.33
CA ASP A 201 -5.12 -2.49 -21.85
C ASP A 201 -5.82 -3.84 -21.80
N ASP A 202 -5.11 -4.93 -21.46
CA ASP A 202 -5.67 -6.27 -21.33
C ASP A 202 -6.85 -6.28 -20.32
N PRO A 203 -8.09 -6.57 -20.78
CA PRO A 203 -9.27 -6.60 -19.91
C PRO A 203 -9.12 -7.57 -18.74
N LYS A 204 -8.40 -8.67 -18.90
CA LYS A 204 -8.15 -9.63 -17.81
C LYS A 204 -7.27 -9.03 -16.72
N ARG A 205 -6.29 -8.21 -17.09
CA ARG A 205 -5.41 -7.49 -16.15
C ARG A 205 -6.09 -6.30 -15.49
N ARG A 206 -7.18 -5.78 -16.10
CA ARG A 206 -8.01 -4.70 -15.58
C ARG A 206 -9.24 -5.17 -14.80
N GLN A 207 -9.48 -6.47 -14.73
CA GLN A 207 -10.61 -7.02 -13.98
C GLN A 207 -10.52 -6.56 -12.52
N ALA A 208 -11.65 -6.14 -11.95
CA ALA A 208 -11.72 -5.79 -10.54
C ALA A 208 -11.40 -7.02 -9.69
N LEU A 209 -10.59 -6.83 -8.64
CA LEU A 209 -10.31 -7.88 -7.66
C LEU A 209 -11.62 -8.34 -7.02
N SER A 210 -11.86 -9.65 -7.04
CA SER A 210 -12.91 -10.32 -6.28
C SER A 210 -12.57 -10.28 -4.79
N PRO A 211 -13.57 -10.25 -3.89
CA PRO A 211 -13.36 -10.53 -2.47
C PRO A 211 -12.61 -11.85 -2.21
N ASP A 212 -12.73 -12.84 -3.09
CA ASP A 212 -12.02 -14.12 -2.99
C ASP A 212 -10.53 -14.02 -3.37
N ASP A 213 -10.13 -12.95 -4.08
CA ASP A 213 -8.73 -12.73 -4.50
C ASP A 213 -7.86 -12.17 -3.37
N VAL A 214 -8.47 -11.80 -2.24
CA VAL A 214 -7.78 -11.14 -1.14
C VAL A 214 -7.80 -11.98 0.13
N VAL A 215 -6.65 -12.09 0.77
CA VAL A 215 -6.53 -12.89 1.99
C VAL A 215 -6.65 -12.01 3.22
N PHE A 216 -7.38 -12.56 4.22
CA PHE A 216 -7.50 -12.20 5.64
C PHE A 216 -6.59 -11.05 6.12
N PRO A 217 -7.08 -10.03 6.87
CA PRO A 217 -8.34 -10.02 7.62
C PRO A 217 -9.29 -8.87 7.22
N TYR A 218 -9.60 -8.68 5.95
CA TYR A 218 -10.69 -7.77 5.57
C TYR A 218 -12.01 -8.25 6.19
N ARG A 219 -12.87 -7.32 6.62
CA ARG A 219 -14.19 -7.54 7.26
C ARG A 219 -14.18 -8.24 8.62
N SER A 220 -13.03 -8.67 9.10
CA SER A 220 -12.93 -9.27 10.43
C SER A 220 -13.06 -8.22 11.54
N THR A 221 -13.56 -8.66 12.68
CA THR A 221 -13.71 -7.80 13.85
C THR A 221 -12.35 -7.35 14.38
N ARG A 222 -12.31 -6.29 15.19
CA ARG A 222 -11.05 -5.82 15.78
C ARG A 222 -10.42 -6.86 16.70
N GLU A 223 -11.23 -7.64 17.42
CA GLU A 223 -10.79 -8.73 18.29
C GLU A 223 -10.12 -9.84 17.47
N GLN A 224 -10.68 -10.16 16.31
CA GLN A 224 -10.10 -11.11 15.37
C GLN A 224 -8.73 -10.62 14.84
N ARG A 225 -8.53 -9.30 14.78
CA ARG A 225 -7.30 -8.62 14.32
C ARG A 225 -6.35 -8.18 15.43
N ALA A 226 -6.64 -8.51 16.68
CA ALA A 226 -5.73 -8.25 17.79
C ALA A 226 -4.58 -9.27 17.75
N PRO A 227 -3.32 -8.83 17.64
CA PRO A 227 -2.19 -9.76 17.62
C PRO A 227 -1.89 -10.33 19.00
N ASP A 228 -1.41 -11.57 19.04
CA ASP A 228 -0.81 -12.20 20.23
C ASP A 228 0.69 -11.88 20.34
N LYS A 229 1.34 -11.55 19.22
CA LYS A 229 2.77 -11.27 19.12
C LYS A 229 3.06 -10.22 18.07
N ILE A 230 4.00 -9.32 18.37
CA ILE A 230 4.54 -8.36 17.42
C ILE A 230 6.03 -8.61 17.27
N ILE A 231 6.51 -8.72 16.03
CA ILE A 231 7.92 -8.98 15.71
C ILE A 231 8.43 -7.90 14.76
N SER A 232 9.55 -7.28 15.11
CA SER A 232 10.25 -6.35 14.22
C SER A 232 10.95 -7.11 13.09
N GLY A 233 10.86 -6.57 11.88
CA GLY A 233 11.54 -7.08 10.70
C GLY A 233 11.73 -6.00 9.66
N GLY A 234 11.96 -6.41 8.41
CA GLY A 234 12.12 -5.48 7.29
C GLY A 234 11.28 -5.89 6.10
N CYS A 235 10.71 -4.90 5.42
CA CYS A 235 9.93 -5.12 4.20
C CYS A 235 10.78 -5.82 3.13
N THR A 236 10.22 -6.88 2.52
CA THR A 236 10.95 -7.70 1.55
C THR A 236 10.65 -7.43 0.09
N ILE A 237 10.01 -6.31 -0.24
CA ILE A 237 9.62 -6.01 -1.63
C ILE A 237 10.67 -5.21 -2.39
N CYS A 238 11.23 -4.16 -1.78
CA CYS A 238 12.14 -3.21 -2.43
C CYS A 238 13.47 -3.15 -1.69
N PHE A 239 14.52 -2.66 -2.34
CA PHE A 239 15.89 -2.56 -1.81
C PHE A 239 16.00 -1.73 -0.51
N ASN A 240 15.07 -0.79 -0.29
CA ASN A 240 15.08 0.04 0.92
C ASN A 240 14.87 -0.75 2.22
N CYS A 241 14.30 -1.95 2.14
CA CYS A 241 14.10 -2.84 3.29
C CYS A 241 13.53 -2.14 4.54
N CYS A 242 12.51 -1.29 4.34
CA CYS A 242 11.95 -0.43 5.40
C CYS A 242 11.69 -1.23 6.68
N PRO A 243 12.05 -0.70 7.87
CA PRO A 243 11.69 -1.30 9.15
C PRO A 243 10.18 -1.46 9.30
N THR A 244 9.74 -2.69 9.54
CA THR A 244 8.32 -3.04 9.70
C THR A 244 8.09 -3.80 10.99
N GLN A 245 6.86 -3.76 11.48
CA GLN A 245 6.37 -4.63 12.53
C GLN A 245 5.37 -5.61 11.91
N TYR A 246 5.62 -6.89 12.14
CA TYR A 246 4.74 -7.99 11.77
C TYR A 246 3.87 -8.33 12.99
N HIS A 247 2.57 -8.24 12.82
CA HIS A 247 1.57 -8.54 13.85
C HIS A 247 1.08 -9.96 13.57
N LEU A 248 1.32 -10.86 14.51
CA LEU A 248 0.98 -12.27 14.40
C LEU A 248 -0.21 -12.61 15.29
N LYS A 249 -0.96 -13.62 14.87
CA LYS A 249 -1.97 -14.32 15.66
C LYS A 249 -2.01 -15.77 15.24
N ASP A 250 -1.95 -16.70 16.19
CA ASP A 250 -1.97 -18.15 15.93
C ASP A 250 -0.91 -18.57 14.89
N GLY A 251 0.28 -17.95 14.95
CA GLY A 251 1.39 -18.20 14.02
C GLY A 251 1.24 -17.62 12.62
N LYS A 252 0.13 -16.95 12.31
CA LYS A 252 -0.11 -16.29 11.01
C LYS A 252 0.13 -14.78 11.11
N VAL A 253 0.69 -14.19 10.05
CA VAL A 253 0.77 -12.73 9.93
C VAL A 253 -0.62 -12.21 9.63
N ILE A 254 -1.12 -11.26 10.42
CA ILE A 254 -2.46 -10.69 10.29
C ILE A 254 -2.44 -9.20 9.90
N ARG A 255 -1.31 -8.52 10.15
CA ARG A 255 -1.12 -7.11 9.79
C ARG A 255 0.37 -6.80 9.69
N VAL A 256 0.72 -5.89 8.79
CA VAL A 256 2.08 -5.33 8.68
C VAL A 256 1.99 -3.82 8.80
N THR A 257 2.72 -3.24 9.76
CA THR A 257 2.86 -1.78 9.93
C THR A 257 4.32 -1.38 9.80
N GLY A 258 4.60 -0.08 9.66
CA GLY A 258 5.96 0.39 9.85
C GLY A 258 6.39 0.26 11.31
N ASN A 259 7.70 0.23 11.55
CA ASN A 259 8.24 0.26 12.90
C ASN A 259 8.26 1.70 13.43
N GLU A 260 7.41 2.01 14.42
CA GLU A 260 7.34 3.34 15.04
C GLU A 260 8.58 3.67 15.88
N ASP A 261 9.30 2.65 16.37
CA ASP A 261 10.53 2.80 17.16
C ASP A 261 11.74 3.17 16.29
N ASP A 262 11.61 3.09 14.96
CA ASP A 262 12.70 3.48 14.06
C ASP A 262 12.90 5.01 14.06
N PRO A 263 14.13 5.50 14.33
CA PRO A 263 14.37 6.94 14.49
C PRO A 263 14.23 7.74 13.20
N GLN A 264 14.38 7.10 12.04
CA GLN A 264 14.35 7.77 10.74
C GLN A 264 12.94 7.73 10.15
N TRP A 265 12.36 6.54 10.07
CA TRP A 265 11.09 6.30 9.40
C TRP A 265 9.89 6.52 10.32
N LYS A 266 10.02 6.31 11.64
CA LYS A 266 8.95 6.52 12.64
C LYS A 266 7.61 5.91 12.21
N GLY A 267 7.65 4.69 11.69
CA GLY A 267 6.46 3.96 11.22
C GLY A 267 5.98 4.27 9.80
N LYS A 268 6.61 5.21 9.08
CA LYS A 268 6.23 5.60 7.71
C LYS A 268 6.70 4.57 6.70
N VAL A 269 5.75 3.91 6.04
CA VAL A 269 6.02 2.88 5.01
C VAL A 269 5.08 3.03 3.82
N CYS A 270 5.56 2.62 2.63
CA CYS A 270 4.75 2.61 1.42
C CYS A 270 3.62 1.56 1.49
N PRO A 271 2.60 1.59 0.60
CA PRO A 271 1.53 0.58 0.61
C PRO A 271 2.04 -0.83 0.37
N LYS A 272 3.11 -0.97 -0.43
CA LYS A 272 3.69 -2.27 -0.77
C LYS A 272 4.02 -3.05 0.51
N SER A 273 4.70 -2.39 1.47
CA SER A 273 5.04 -3.01 2.75
C SER A 273 3.80 -3.44 3.53
N GLN A 274 2.75 -2.62 3.53
CA GLN A 274 1.52 -2.89 4.28
C GLN A 274 0.72 -4.06 3.69
N PHE A 275 0.78 -4.23 2.37
CA PHE A 275 0.10 -5.32 1.64
C PHE A 275 0.94 -6.60 1.49
N LEU A 276 2.13 -6.69 2.09
CA LEU A 276 2.90 -7.95 2.19
C LEU A 276 2.08 -9.12 2.71
N LEU A 277 1.10 -8.83 3.55
CA LEU A 277 0.12 -9.77 4.07
C LEU A 277 -0.52 -10.65 2.97
N GLN A 278 -0.84 -10.04 1.81
CA GLN A 278 -1.46 -10.75 0.70
C GLN A 278 -0.52 -11.80 0.10
N LEU A 279 0.79 -11.53 0.07
CA LEU A 279 1.79 -12.51 -0.38
C LEU A 279 2.00 -13.63 0.64
N HIS A 280 1.99 -13.32 1.93
CA HIS A 280 2.23 -14.32 2.97
C HIS A 280 1.09 -15.33 3.12
N ASN A 281 -0.15 -14.87 2.93
CA ASN A 281 -1.34 -15.69 3.13
C ASN A 281 -2.00 -16.13 1.82
N SER A 282 -1.44 -15.80 0.65
CA SER A 282 -1.98 -16.21 -0.66
C SER A 282 -2.21 -17.73 -0.72
N PRO A 283 -3.37 -18.19 -1.26
CA PRO A 283 -3.62 -19.61 -1.47
C PRO A 283 -2.67 -20.23 -2.51
N ASP A 284 -2.10 -19.41 -3.40
CA ASP A 284 -1.15 -19.83 -4.44
C ASP A 284 0.30 -19.96 -3.91
N ARG A 285 0.52 -19.69 -2.62
CA ARG A 285 1.85 -19.78 -2.03
C ARG A 285 2.31 -21.23 -1.98
N LEU A 286 3.45 -21.51 -2.62
CA LEU A 286 4.11 -22.81 -2.53
C LEU A 286 4.60 -23.06 -1.10
N THR A 287 4.13 -24.15 -0.49
CA THR A 287 4.47 -24.57 0.88
C THR A 287 5.27 -25.87 0.95
N GLN A 288 5.39 -26.58 -0.17
CA GLN A 288 6.10 -27.86 -0.29
C GLN A 288 6.71 -28.02 -1.70
N PRO A 289 7.72 -28.88 -1.86
CA PRO A 289 8.26 -29.23 -3.18
C PRO A 289 7.20 -29.84 -4.08
N LEU A 290 7.27 -29.50 -5.37
CA LEU A 290 6.36 -30.00 -6.41
C LEU A 290 7.18 -30.61 -7.56
N LYS A 291 6.78 -31.79 -8.02
CA LYS A 291 7.36 -32.48 -9.17
C LYS A 291 6.44 -32.33 -10.37
N ARG A 292 7.00 -31.99 -11.54
CA ARG A 292 6.26 -32.00 -12.80
C ARG A 292 6.01 -33.44 -13.25
N VAL A 293 4.75 -33.79 -13.50
CA VAL A 293 4.33 -35.13 -13.96
C VAL A 293 3.79 -35.15 -15.39
N GLY A 294 3.54 -33.98 -15.99
CA GLY A 294 3.11 -33.84 -17.37
C GLY A 294 4.16 -33.22 -18.29
N GLU A 295 3.75 -32.97 -19.52
CA GLU A 295 4.58 -32.28 -20.50
C GLU A 295 4.89 -30.84 -20.06
N ARG A 296 6.02 -30.31 -20.49
CA ARG A 296 6.42 -28.94 -20.15
C ARG A 296 5.37 -27.96 -20.70
N GLY A 297 4.80 -27.16 -19.80
CA GLY A 297 3.78 -26.16 -20.14
C GLY A 297 2.36 -26.56 -19.76
N GLU A 298 2.09 -27.84 -19.42
CA GLU A 298 0.75 -28.30 -19.03
C GLU A 298 0.32 -27.87 -17.62
N GLY A 299 1.25 -27.41 -16.78
CA GLY A 299 0.95 -27.02 -15.40
C GLY A 299 0.61 -28.19 -14.47
N LYS A 300 0.91 -29.44 -14.84
CA LYS A 300 0.63 -30.64 -14.03
C LYS A 300 1.78 -30.93 -13.07
N PHE A 301 1.51 -30.78 -11.77
CA PHE A 301 2.47 -31.02 -10.70
C PHE A 301 1.87 -31.88 -9.58
N GLU A 302 2.72 -32.69 -8.94
CA GLU A 302 2.38 -33.45 -7.75
C GLU A 302 3.28 -33.04 -6.56
N PRO A 303 2.77 -33.00 -5.33
CA PRO A 303 3.59 -32.83 -4.14
C PRO A 303 4.57 -33.99 -3.92
N ILE A 304 5.81 -33.67 -3.56
CA ILE A 304 6.83 -34.66 -3.18
C ILE A 304 7.56 -34.23 -1.90
N SER A 305 8.26 -35.18 -1.26
CA SER A 305 9.07 -34.87 -0.08
C SER A 305 10.32 -34.06 -0.43
N TRP A 306 10.90 -33.40 0.56
CA TRP A 306 12.18 -32.69 0.39
C TRP A 306 13.32 -33.66 0.01
N ASP A 307 13.40 -34.83 0.67
CA ASP A 307 14.44 -35.82 0.37
C ASP A 307 14.34 -36.30 -1.08
N GLN A 308 13.14 -36.68 -1.54
CA GLN A 308 12.91 -37.07 -2.93
C GLN A 308 13.27 -35.94 -3.90
N ALA A 309 12.87 -34.70 -3.60
CA ALA A 309 13.16 -33.56 -4.47
C ALA A 309 14.67 -33.34 -4.60
N LEU A 310 15.41 -33.36 -3.48
CA LEU A 310 16.85 -33.13 -3.46
C LEU A 310 17.60 -34.27 -4.14
N ASP A 311 17.25 -35.53 -3.86
CA ASP A 311 17.89 -36.71 -4.47
C ASP A 311 17.68 -36.74 -5.99
N GLU A 312 16.44 -36.53 -6.46
CA GLU A 312 16.15 -36.52 -7.89
C GLU A 312 16.81 -35.35 -8.63
N ILE A 313 16.90 -34.17 -7.98
CA ILE A 313 17.61 -33.00 -8.54
C ILE A 313 19.11 -33.29 -8.60
N ALA A 314 19.70 -33.79 -7.51
CA ALA A 314 21.12 -34.11 -7.44
C ALA A 314 21.52 -35.15 -8.50
N ALA A 315 20.79 -36.26 -8.59
CA ALA A 315 21.06 -37.30 -9.57
C ALA A 315 21.02 -36.79 -11.02
N LYS A 316 20.06 -35.91 -11.35
CA LYS A 316 19.96 -35.28 -12.68
C LYS A 316 21.12 -34.32 -12.94
N LEU A 317 21.48 -33.51 -11.95
CA LEU A 317 22.60 -32.58 -12.07
C LEU A 317 23.92 -33.33 -12.26
N GLU A 318 24.15 -34.41 -11.50
CA GLU A 318 25.34 -35.25 -11.61
C GLU A 318 25.47 -35.89 -13.01
N ALA A 319 24.38 -36.41 -13.55
CA ALA A 319 24.36 -36.94 -14.91
C ALA A 319 24.74 -35.87 -15.95
N VAL A 320 24.13 -34.67 -15.86
CA VAL A 320 24.47 -33.54 -16.74
C VAL A 320 25.94 -33.15 -16.61
N ARG A 321 26.49 -33.13 -15.40
CA ARG A 321 27.91 -32.82 -15.16
C ARG A 321 28.83 -33.85 -15.78
N ALA A 322 28.50 -35.14 -15.66
CA ALA A 322 29.29 -36.23 -16.20
C ALA A 322 29.30 -36.21 -17.74
N GLU A 323 28.17 -35.86 -18.36
CA GLU A 323 28.02 -35.85 -19.82
C GLU A 323 28.56 -34.58 -20.49
N HIS A 324 28.31 -33.41 -19.89
CA HIS A 324 28.56 -32.11 -20.54
C HIS A 324 29.53 -31.20 -19.78
N GLY A 325 30.07 -31.65 -18.64
CA GLY A 325 30.93 -30.86 -17.78
C GLY A 325 30.17 -29.85 -16.90
N PRO A 326 30.88 -29.16 -15.99
CA PRO A 326 30.24 -28.26 -15.02
C PRO A 326 29.64 -26.99 -15.65
N GLU A 327 30.14 -26.53 -16.80
CA GLU A 327 29.65 -25.34 -17.50
C GLU A 327 28.23 -25.51 -18.08
N ALA A 328 27.73 -26.74 -18.22
CA ALA A 328 26.37 -26.98 -18.71
C ALA A 328 25.27 -26.44 -17.78
N LEU A 329 25.60 -26.18 -16.51
CA LEU A 329 24.64 -25.65 -15.53
C LEU A 329 24.66 -24.12 -15.53
N ALA A 330 23.50 -23.50 -15.78
CA ALA A 330 23.29 -22.07 -15.56
C ALA A 330 22.34 -21.83 -14.38
N LEU A 331 22.66 -20.84 -13.54
CA LEU A 331 21.82 -20.42 -12.40
C LEU A 331 21.40 -18.96 -12.54
N PHE A 332 20.11 -18.70 -12.31
CA PHE A 332 19.54 -17.36 -12.23
C PHE A 332 19.00 -17.11 -10.82
N ALA A 333 19.52 -16.09 -10.12
CA ALA A 333 19.02 -15.69 -8.82
C ALA A 333 18.09 -14.45 -8.91
N GLY A 334 16.91 -14.55 -8.30
CA GLY A 334 16.00 -13.40 -8.17
C GLY A 334 16.51 -12.34 -7.18
N THR A 335 16.12 -11.08 -7.40
CA THR A 335 16.55 -9.88 -6.66
C THR A 335 16.38 -9.98 -5.13
N ARG A 336 15.38 -10.74 -4.66
CA ARG A 336 14.96 -10.80 -3.25
C ARG A 336 15.40 -12.06 -2.51
N THR A 337 16.33 -12.81 -3.06
CA THR A 337 16.96 -13.94 -2.35
C THR A 337 17.82 -13.45 -1.16
N GLY A 338 18.14 -12.15 -1.08
CA GLY A 338 18.85 -11.54 0.04
C GLY A 338 20.36 -11.79 -0.02
N THR A 339 21.15 -11.04 0.76
CA THR A 339 22.62 -11.11 0.71
C THR A 339 23.14 -12.52 1.01
N LEU A 340 22.53 -13.20 1.98
CA LEU A 340 22.92 -14.57 2.37
C LEU A 340 22.69 -15.61 1.27
N THR A 341 21.68 -15.42 0.43
CA THR A 341 21.35 -16.40 -0.60
C THR A 341 22.03 -16.04 -1.93
N ARG A 342 21.97 -14.76 -2.33
CA ARG A 342 22.58 -14.28 -3.58
C ARG A 342 24.11 -14.24 -3.51
N LYS A 343 24.67 -13.58 -2.49
CA LYS A 343 26.13 -13.46 -2.29
C LYS A 343 26.71 -14.58 -1.41
N GLY A 344 25.86 -15.40 -0.78
CA GLY A 344 26.26 -16.56 0.01
C GLY A 344 25.95 -17.87 -0.71
N TYR A 345 24.91 -18.59 -0.30
CA TYR A 345 24.70 -20.00 -0.66
C TYR A 345 24.65 -20.29 -2.16
N ILE A 346 23.97 -19.47 -2.98
CA ILE A 346 23.91 -19.71 -4.43
C ILE A 346 25.30 -19.53 -5.05
N ARG A 347 26.03 -18.48 -4.66
CA ARG A 347 27.37 -18.23 -5.18
C ARG A 347 28.37 -19.29 -4.73
N LEU A 348 28.29 -19.73 -3.47
CA LEU A 348 29.08 -20.84 -2.95
C LEU A 348 28.78 -22.13 -3.72
N PHE A 349 27.51 -22.44 -3.97
CA PHE A 349 27.11 -23.58 -4.78
C PHE A 349 27.67 -23.50 -6.20
N THR A 350 27.59 -22.35 -6.89
CA THR A 350 28.14 -22.22 -8.25
C THR A 350 29.65 -22.46 -8.29
N GLN A 351 30.38 -21.97 -7.26
CA GLN A 351 31.81 -22.17 -7.12
C GLN A 351 32.18 -23.64 -6.84
N MET A 352 31.47 -24.29 -5.91
CA MET A 352 31.69 -25.72 -5.60
C MET A 352 31.34 -26.63 -6.77
N TRP A 353 30.28 -26.30 -7.51
CA TRP A 353 29.90 -27.00 -8.73
C TRP A 353 30.95 -26.83 -9.84
N GLY A 354 31.56 -25.65 -9.92
CA GLY A 354 32.53 -25.27 -10.94
C GLY A 354 31.90 -24.61 -12.18
N THR A 355 30.68 -24.07 -12.07
CA THR A 355 30.06 -23.34 -13.19
C THR A 355 30.34 -21.83 -13.10
N PRO A 356 30.81 -21.19 -14.18
CA PRO A 356 30.88 -19.74 -14.27
C PRO A 356 29.51 -19.12 -14.58
N ASN A 357 28.53 -19.92 -15.01
CA ASN A 357 27.26 -19.47 -15.55
C ASN A 357 26.26 -19.12 -14.44
N PHE A 358 26.53 -18.00 -13.78
CA PHE A 358 25.64 -17.40 -12.79
C PHE A 358 25.24 -16.00 -13.24
N THR A 359 23.94 -15.71 -13.17
CA THR A 359 23.43 -14.36 -13.35
C THR A 359 22.29 -14.08 -12.38
N ASP A 360 21.92 -12.81 -12.28
CA ASP A 360 20.83 -12.35 -11.46
C ASP A 360 20.14 -11.15 -12.13
N THR A 361 19.40 -10.35 -11.38
CA THR A 361 18.71 -9.19 -11.94
C THR A 361 19.58 -7.95 -12.14
N GLU A 362 20.81 -7.90 -11.63
CA GLU A 362 21.68 -6.72 -11.73
C GLU A 362 22.01 -6.27 -13.15
N PRO A 363 22.32 -7.17 -14.11
CA PRO A 363 22.67 -6.74 -15.46
C PRO A 363 21.58 -5.90 -16.12
N PHE A 364 20.33 -6.12 -15.71
CA PHE A 364 19.17 -5.41 -16.21
C PHE A 364 18.80 -4.17 -15.39
N CYS A 365 19.34 -4.00 -14.19
CA CYS A 365 18.89 -3.01 -13.22
C CYS A 365 19.95 -1.98 -12.84
N SER A 366 21.16 -2.40 -12.45
CA SER A 366 22.15 -1.51 -11.82
C SER A 366 23.62 -1.80 -12.17
N GLU A 367 23.91 -2.82 -12.98
CA GLU A 367 25.30 -3.20 -13.28
C GLU A 367 26.08 -2.09 -13.99
N ALA A 368 25.49 -1.43 -14.99
CA ALA A 368 26.16 -0.34 -15.72
C ALA A 368 26.59 0.81 -14.78
N LYS A 369 25.73 1.14 -13.81
CA LYS A 369 26.04 2.11 -12.74
C LYS A 369 27.19 1.58 -11.88
N ALA A 370 27.11 0.34 -11.42
CA ALA A 370 28.15 -0.24 -10.56
C ALA A 370 29.53 -0.23 -11.22
N VAL A 371 29.63 -0.64 -12.49
CA VAL A 371 30.88 -0.63 -13.26
C VAL A 371 31.42 0.79 -13.42
N ALA A 372 30.57 1.76 -13.75
CA ALA A 372 31.00 3.15 -13.89
C ALA A 372 31.56 3.72 -12.57
N TYR A 373 30.90 3.45 -11.44
CA TYR A 373 31.36 3.88 -10.12
C TYR A 373 32.67 3.20 -9.72
N ASP A 374 32.82 1.91 -9.98
CA ASP A 374 34.06 1.18 -9.70
C ASP A 374 35.23 1.73 -10.53
N GLN A 375 35.02 2.00 -11.82
CA GLN A 375 36.06 2.53 -12.71
C GLN A 375 36.44 4.00 -12.43
N THR A 376 35.51 4.80 -11.90
CA THR A 376 35.75 6.24 -11.69
C THR A 376 36.11 6.60 -10.25
N ILE A 377 35.51 5.93 -9.28
CA ILE A 377 35.62 6.25 -7.84
C ILE A 377 36.29 5.10 -7.07
N GLY A 378 36.40 3.90 -7.65
CA GLY A 378 37.00 2.73 -6.99
C GLY A 378 36.11 2.12 -5.90
N MET A 379 34.83 2.48 -5.88
CA MET A 379 33.85 1.98 -4.91
C MET A 379 32.51 1.77 -5.60
N LEU A 380 31.80 0.71 -5.22
CA LEU A 380 30.40 0.52 -5.61
C LEU A 380 29.54 1.71 -5.15
N GLY A 381 28.90 2.40 -6.10
CA GLY A 381 28.02 3.53 -5.82
C GLY A 381 26.81 3.17 -4.96
N SER A 382 26.32 4.12 -4.17
CA SER A 382 25.13 3.93 -3.33
C SER A 382 23.85 3.79 -4.16
N GLY A 383 23.02 2.80 -3.82
CA GLY A 383 21.66 2.60 -4.35
C GLY A 383 21.58 1.41 -5.30
N ASN A 384 20.84 0.36 -4.91
CA ASN A 384 20.88 -1.02 -5.45
C ASN A 384 22.25 -1.69 -5.37
#